data_AF-A0A839H5W6-F1
#
_entry.id   AF-A0A839H5W6-F1
#
_cell.length_a   1.000
_cell.length_b   1.000
_cell.length_c   1.000
_cell.angle_alpha   90.00
_cell.angle_beta   90.00
_cell.angle_gamma   90.00
#
_symmetry.space_group_name_H-M   'P 1'
#
loop_
_entity.id
_entity.type
_entity.pdbx_description
1 polymer ?
#
loop_
_entity_poly.entity_id
_entity_poly.type
_entity_poly.pdbx_seq_one_letter_code
_entity_poly.pdbx_strand_id
1 'polypeptide(L)'
;MTVNLTSAPDTPLTFHGEMTIYTANEQFQHLQQHLSTHPSLVLDLSGVTELDSAGLQLVLMAHTEATRRNIPFRLHNPSLIVQEVFHLLRLERALMPTTTAPKSGS
;
A
#
# COMPACT_ATOMS: atom_id res chain seq x y z
N MET A 1 2.89 -14.13 -30.02
CA MET A 1 1.51 -14.25 -29.48
C MET A 1 1.62 -14.14 -27.97
N THR A 2 1.50 -12.92 -27.44
CA THR A 2 1.69 -12.68 -26.00
C THR A 2 0.33 -12.59 -25.36
N VAL A 3 -0.01 -13.58 -24.53
CA VAL A 3 -1.25 -13.61 -23.75
C VAL A 3 -1.17 -12.54 -22.67
N ASN A 4 -2.01 -11.52 -22.78
CA ASN A 4 -2.30 -10.62 -21.66
C ASN A 4 -3.10 -11.42 -20.63
N LEU A 5 -2.43 -11.88 -19.58
CA LEU A 5 -3.09 -12.41 -18.39
C LEU A 5 -3.66 -11.20 -17.64
N THR A 6 -4.91 -10.84 -17.96
CA THR A 6 -5.71 -9.97 -17.09
C THR A 6 -5.97 -10.75 -15.81
N SER A 7 -5.14 -10.55 -14.78
CA SER A 7 -5.45 -11.09 -13.45
C SER A 7 -6.76 -10.46 -12.98
N ALA A 8 -7.54 -11.22 -12.20
CA ALA A 8 -8.70 -10.67 -11.50
C ALA A 8 -8.28 -9.41 -10.71
N PRO A 9 -9.16 -8.40 -10.55
CA PRO A 9 -8.84 -7.22 -9.77
C PRO A 9 -8.49 -7.67 -8.34
N ASP A 10 -7.28 -7.34 -7.88
CA ASP A 10 -6.83 -7.61 -6.52
C ASP A 10 -7.81 -6.96 -5.53
N THR A 11 -8.39 -7.74 -4.62
CA THR A 11 -9.26 -7.20 -3.55
C THR A 11 -8.42 -6.33 -2.61
N PRO A 12 -8.69 -5.02 -2.49
CA PRO A 12 -7.92 -4.15 -1.61
C PRO A 12 -8.12 -4.51 -0.14
N LEU A 13 -7.03 -4.54 0.63
CA LEU A 13 -7.11 -4.46 2.09
C LEU A 13 -7.31 -2.99 2.45
N THR A 14 -8.48 -2.67 3.02
CA THR A 14 -8.85 -1.29 3.35
C THR A 14 -8.65 -1.01 4.83
N PHE A 15 -7.97 0.07 5.16
CA PHE A 15 -7.91 0.60 6.51
C PHE A 15 -8.78 1.85 6.65
N HIS A 16 -9.58 1.88 7.72
CA HIS A 16 -10.51 2.96 8.04
C HIS A 16 -10.24 3.49 9.46
N GLY A 17 -10.52 4.77 9.67
CA GLY A 17 -10.36 5.43 10.95
C GLY A 17 -8.89 5.71 11.27
N GLU A 18 -8.51 5.51 12.52
CA GLU A 18 -7.19 5.83 13.03
C GLU A 18 -6.16 4.74 12.67
N MET A 19 -5.01 5.15 12.16
CA MET A 19 -3.80 4.31 12.08
C MET A 19 -2.79 4.85 13.10
N THR A 20 -2.99 4.47 14.36
CA THR A 20 -2.21 4.95 15.50
C THR A 20 -1.65 3.78 16.31
N ILE A 21 -0.83 4.07 17.32
CA ILE A 21 -0.32 3.04 18.24
C ILE A 21 -1.44 2.16 18.86
N TYR A 22 -2.64 2.70 19.03
CA TYR A 22 -3.78 1.98 19.61
C TYR A 22 -4.40 0.96 18.64
N THR A 23 -4.41 1.25 17.35
CA THR A 23 -5.01 0.39 16.30
C THR A 23 -3.98 -0.46 15.57
N ALA A 24 -2.69 -0.14 15.70
CA ALA A 24 -1.62 -0.74 14.92
C ALA A 24 -1.52 -2.26 15.07
N ASN A 25 -1.73 -2.80 16.28
CA ASN A 25 -1.63 -4.25 16.49
C ASN A 25 -2.72 -5.02 15.72
N GLU A 26 -3.96 -4.53 15.73
CA GLU A 26 -5.07 -5.14 14.99
C GLU A 26 -4.82 -5.06 13.47
N GLN A 27 -4.46 -3.87 12.98
CA GLN A 27 -4.15 -3.64 11.57
C GLN A 27 -2.99 -4.51 11.07
N PHE A 28 -1.96 -4.71 11.90
CA PHE A 28 -0.85 -5.62 11.61
C PHE A 28 -1.34 -7.07 11.42
N GLN A 29 -2.23 -7.57 12.28
CA GLN A 29 -2.77 -8.92 12.12
C GLN A 29 -3.54 -9.08 10.80
N HIS A 30 -4.38 -8.09 10.45
CA HIS A 30 -5.10 -8.09 9.18
C HIS A 30 -4.15 -8.07 7.98
N LEU A 31 -3.10 -7.25 8.04
CA LEU A 31 -2.08 -7.17 7.00
C LEU A 31 -1.35 -8.49 6.82
N GLN A 32 -0.94 -9.13 7.91
CA GLN A 32 -0.25 -10.43 7.87
C GLN A 32 -1.15 -11.54 7.30
N GLN A 33 -2.43 -11.56 7.68
CA GLN A 33 -3.40 -12.49 7.13
C GLN A 33 -3.64 -12.26 5.63
N HIS A 34 -3.72 -11.01 5.19
CA HIS A 34 -3.86 -10.71 3.77
C HIS A 34 -2.64 -11.17 2.98
N LEU A 35 -1.43 -10.84 3.46
CA LEU A 35 -0.16 -11.23 2.84
C LEU A 35 0.08 -12.75 2.80
N SER A 36 -0.54 -13.54 3.69
CA SER A 36 -0.43 -15.00 3.66
C SER A 36 -1.39 -15.67 2.67
N THR A 37 -2.42 -14.96 2.23
CA THR A 37 -3.51 -15.50 1.41
C THR A 37 -3.56 -14.93 0.00
N HIS A 38 -2.90 -13.79 -0.25
CA HIS A 38 -2.95 -13.09 -1.54
C HIS A 38 -1.56 -13.00 -2.19
N PRO A 39 -1.46 -13.16 -3.52
CA PRO A 39 -0.20 -13.05 -4.28
C PRO A 39 0.19 -11.61 -4.64
N SER A 40 -0.49 -10.63 -4.05
CA SER A 40 -0.37 -9.19 -4.28
C SER A 40 -0.89 -8.45 -3.05
N LEU A 41 -0.54 -7.17 -2.91
CA LEU A 41 -1.05 -6.31 -1.85
C LEU A 41 -1.48 -4.96 -2.44
N VAL A 42 -2.77 -4.67 -2.33
CA VAL A 42 -3.32 -3.33 -2.56
C VAL A 42 -3.84 -2.81 -1.23
N LEU A 43 -3.24 -1.73 -0.72
CA LEU A 43 -3.69 -1.05 0.50
C LEU A 43 -4.55 0.16 0.13
N ASP A 44 -5.83 0.10 0.43
CA ASP A 44 -6.73 1.25 0.33
C ASP A 44 -6.69 2.05 1.64
N LEU A 45 -6.25 3.30 1.53
CA LEU A 45 -6.06 4.22 2.66
C LEU A 45 -7.04 5.41 2.61
N SER A 46 -8.13 5.28 1.86
CA SER A 46 -9.14 6.35 1.69
C SER A 46 -9.91 6.65 2.98
N GLY A 47 -10.09 5.63 3.81
CA GLY A 47 -10.80 5.72 5.08
C GLY A 47 -9.97 6.23 6.24
N VAL A 48 -8.67 6.46 6.07
CA VAL A 48 -7.76 6.83 7.16
C VAL A 48 -7.98 8.29 7.55
N THR A 49 -8.36 8.52 8.80
CA THR A 49 -8.64 9.85 9.36
C THR A 49 -7.50 10.40 10.21
N GLU A 50 -6.62 9.53 10.70
CA GLU A 50 -5.45 9.90 11.51
C GLU A 50 -4.30 8.93 11.26
N LEU A 51 -3.07 9.44 11.29
CA LEU A 51 -1.86 8.66 11.05
C LEU A 51 -0.72 9.14 11.96
N ASP A 52 -0.19 8.24 12.80
CA ASP A 52 1.02 8.47 13.58
C ASP A 52 2.21 7.63 13.08
N SER A 53 3.30 7.60 13.85
CA SER A 53 4.49 6.83 13.51
C SER A 53 4.26 5.31 13.48
N ALA A 54 3.38 4.76 14.33
CA ALA A 54 3.06 3.34 14.33
C ALA A 54 2.25 2.96 13.09
N GLY A 55 1.23 3.76 12.73
CA GLY A 55 0.49 3.57 11.48
C GLY A 55 1.39 3.68 10.25
N LEU A 56 2.30 4.67 10.22
CA LEU A 56 3.26 4.81 9.13
C LEU A 56 4.22 3.61 9.03
N GLN A 57 4.70 3.09 10.16
CA GLN A 57 5.55 1.91 10.20
C GLN A 57 4.85 0.70 9.57
N LEU A 58 3.54 0.52 9.76
CA LEU A 58 2.80 -0.56 9.10
C LEU A 58 2.81 -0.43 7.58
N VAL A 59 2.63 0.78 7.04
CA VAL A 59 2.69 1.00 5.58
C VAL A 59 4.08 0.70 5.03
N LEU A 60 5.13 1.17 5.71
CA LEU A 60 6.52 0.91 5.30
C LEU A 60 6.87 -0.58 5.39
N MET A 61 6.41 -1.26 6.43
CA MET A 61 6.58 -2.69 6.61
C MET A 61 5.83 -3.47 5.51
N ALA A 62 4.59 -3.08 5.18
CA ALA A 62 3.82 -3.67 4.10
C ALA A 62 4.57 -3.64 2.77
N HIS A 63 5.09 -2.47 2.40
CA HIS A 63 5.89 -2.29 1.18
C HIS A 63 7.17 -3.14 1.21
N THR A 64 7.88 -3.13 2.34
CA THR A 64 9.12 -3.91 2.52
C THR A 64 8.87 -5.40 2.39
N GLU A 65 7.80 -5.90 3.01
CA GLU A 65 7.46 -7.32 3.00
C GLU A 65 6.96 -7.78 1.63
N ALA A 66 6.15 -6.97 0.94
CA ALA A 66 5.75 -7.23 -0.43
C ALA A 66 6.96 -7.30 -1.37
N THR A 67 7.90 -6.37 -1.21
CA THR A 67 9.19 -6.37 -1.94
C THR A 67 10.00 -7.63 -1.64
N ARG A 68 10.14 -8.00 -0.36
CA ARG A 68 10.88 -9.19 0.09
C ARG A 68 10.27 -10.48 -0.46
N ARG A 69 8.94 -10.55 -0.56
CA ARG A 69 8.20 -11.68 -1.15
C ARG A 69 8.13 -11.62 -2.68
N ASN A 70 8.62 -10.56 -3.30
CA ASN A 70 8.52 -10.30 -4.74
C ASN A 70 7.06 -10.35 -5.26
N ILE A 71 6.13 -9.78 -4.49
CA ILE A 71 4.73 -9.62 -4.89
C ILE A 71 4.39 -8.16 -5.21
N PRO A 72 3.43 -7.88 -6.11
CA PRO A 72 3.02 -6.52 -6.41
C PRO A 72 2.50 -5.80 -5.17
N PHE A 73 2.94 -4.56 -4.97
CA PHE A 73 2.44 -3.65 -3.94
C PHE A 73 1.89 -2.38 -4.59
N ARG A 74 0.69 -1.94 -4.16
CA ARG A 74 0.12 -0.64 -4.55
C ARG A 74 -0.59 0.01 -3.38
N LEU A 75 -0.45 1.33 -3.27
CA LEU A 75 -1.32 2.17 -2.47
C LEU A 75 -2.50 2.63 -3.33
N HIS A 76 -3.71 2.57 -2.77
CA HIS A 76 -4.93 3.03 -3.41
C HIS A 76 -5.58 4.13 -2.57
N ASN A 77 -6.02 5.19 -3.25
CA ASN A 77 -6.79 6.31 -2.69
C ASN A 77 -6.28 6.82 -1.31
N PRO A 78 -5.00 7.19 -1.15
CA PRO A 78 -4.52 7.74 0.12
C PRO A 78 -5.36 8.95 0.54
N SER A 79 -5.86 8.98 1.78
CA SER A 79 -6.57 10.15 2.31
C SER A 79 -5.66 11.38 2.38
N LEU A 80 -6.24 12.57 2.59
CA LEU A 80 -5.48 13.82 2.67
C LEU A 80 -4.39 13.76 3.77
N ILE A 81 -4.73 13.25 4.95
CA ILE A 81 -3.77 13.09 6.06
C ILE A 81 -2.62 12.17 5.68
N VAL A 82 -2.91 11.07 4.99
CA VAL A 82 -1.89 10.13 4.51
C VAL A 82 -0.97 10.80 3.48
N GLN A 83 -1.55 11.54 2.53
CA GLN A 83 -0.79 12.29 1.52
C GLN A 83 0.11 13.35 2.17
N GLU A 84 -0.39 14.10 3.15
CA GLU A 84 0.38 15.12 3.88
C GLU A 84 1.57 14.52 4.62
N VAL A 85 1.37 13.40 5.33
CA VAL A 85 2.47 12.70 6.04
C VAL A 85 3.51 12.18 5.06
N PHE A 86 3.10 11.55 3.96
CA PHE A 86 4.05 11.08 2.95
C PHE A 86 4.83 12.23 2.32
N HIS A 87 4.15 13.34 2.05
CA HIS A 87 4.80 14.52 1.51
C HIS A 87 5.82 15.11 2.47
N LEU A 88 5.43 15.30 3.73
CA LEU A 88 6.30 15.81 4.79
C LEU A 88 7.58 14.96 4.92
N LEU A 89 7.44 13.64 4.81
CA LEU A 89 8.53 12.68 4.97
C LEU A 89 9.22 12.26 3.66
N ARG A 90 8.81 12.82 2.51
CA ARG A 90 9.37 12.53 1.18
C ARG A 90 9.29 11.05 0.77
N LEU A 91 8.19 10.39 1.14
CA LEU A 91 7.99 8.96 0.92
C LEU A 91 7.33 8.61 -0.42
N GLU A 92 6.86 9.61 -1.18
CA GLU A 92 6.10 9.40 -2.41
C GLU A 92 6.90 8.59 -3.43
N ARG A 93 8.21 8.86 -3.59
CA ARG A 93 9.06 8.11 -4.51
C ARG A 93 9.21 6.64 -4.14
N ALA A 94 9.17 6.33 -2.84
CA ALA A 94 9.34 4.96 -2.35
C ALA A 94 8.02 4.18 -2.39
N LEU A 95 6.91 4.81 -2.03
CA LEU A 95 5.62 4.13 -1.81
C LEU A 95 4.62 4.31 -2.95
N MET A 96 4.80 5.33 -3.79
CA MET A 96 3.98 5.64 -4.95
C MET A 96 4.87 5.80 -6.18
N PRO A 97 5.58 4.74 -6.59
CA PRO A 97 6.39 4.81 -7.80
C PRO A 97 5.47 5.21 -8.95
N THR A 98 5.74 6.37 -9.54
CA THR A 98 5.06 6.80 -10.75
C THR A 98 5.34 5.72 -11.78
N THR A 99 4.29 5.02 -12.21
CA THR A 99 4.40 4.11 -13.34
C THR A 99 4.71 4.97 -14.55
N THR A 100 6.00 5.11 -14.88
CA THR A 100 6.43 5.67 -16.14
C THR A 100 5.96 4.70 -17.21
N ALA A 101 4.91 5.09 -17.93
CA ALA A 101 4.49 4.38 -19.13
C ALA A 101 5.70 4.22 -20.08
N PRO A 102 5.86 3.07 -20.75
CA PRO A 102 6.93 2.89 -21.72
C PRO A 102 6.78 3.95 -22.81
N LYS A 103 7.83 4.77 -23.02
CA LYS A 103 7.91 5.64 -24.19
C LYS A 103 7.86 4.75 -25.43
N SER A 104 6.77 4.81 -26.19
CA SER A 104 6.74 4.26 -27.55
C SER A 104 7.83 4.98 -28.34
N GLY A 105 8.79 4.22 -28.85
CA GLY A 105 9.91 4.76 -29.62
C GLY A 105 9.45 5.52 -30.87
N SER A 106 10.20 6.56 -31.21
CA SER A 106 10.32 7.07 -32.58
C SER A 106 11.43 6.32 -33.30
#